data_AF-A0A4Y2JNQ2-F1
#
_entry.id   AF-A0A4Y2JNQ2-F1
#
_cell.length_a   1.000
_cell.length_b   1.000
_cell.length_c   1.000
_cell.angle_alpha   90.00
_cell.angle_beta   90.00
_cell.angle_gamma   90.00
#
_symmetry.space_group_name_H-M   'P 1'
#
loop_
_entity.id
_entity.type
_entity.pdbx_description
1 polymer ?
#
loop_
_entity_poly.entity_id
_entity_poly.type
_entity_poly.pdbx_seq_one_letter_code
_entity_poly.pdbx_strand_id
1 'polypeptide(L)'
;MDLDDDGIEDENINSHIEFPAEVQNAIEQVLPSTDPLDHPDFNAVDYINMLFPTEQSLSNIDDVTGRMKMKIRQLDDEIRTVVRGQTSVGQDGRQALEEAQKAIKQLFARIK
;
A
#
# COMPACT_ATOMS: atom_id res chain seq x y z
N MET A 1 10.57 29.22 -23.16
CA MET A 1 10.23 28.90 -21.76
C MET A 1 9.36 27.68 -21.89
N ASP A 2 10.05 26.55 -21.92
CA ASP A 2 9.49 25.25 -22.18
C ASP A 2 8.69 24.85 -20.94
N LEU A 3 7.39 24.69 -21.13
CA LEU A 3 6.53 24.00 -20.18
C LEU A 3 6.25 22.67 -20.84
N ASP A 4 7.15 21.72 -20.56
CA ASP A 4 6.90 20.30 -20.80
C ASP A 4 5.68 19.92 -19.95
N ASP A 5 4.52 19.94 -20.61
CA ASP A 5 3.30 19.26 -20.18
C ASP A 5 3.52 17.76 -20.40
N ASP A 6 4.44 17.18 -19.61
CA ASP A 6 4.50 15.74 -19.40
C ASP A 6 3.28 15.38 -18.54
N GLY A 7 2.11 15.44 -19.16
CA GLY A 7 0.98 14.66 -18.73
C GLY A 7 1.45 13.21 -18.72
N ILE A 8 1.68 12.67 -17.52
CA ILE A 8 1.90 11.25 -17.34
C ILE A 8 0.62 10.56 -17.81
N GLU A 9 0.55 10.23 -19.10
CA GLU A 9 -0.38 9.26 -19.63
C GLU A 9 0.09 7.88 -19.12
N ASP A 10 -0.14 7.63 -17.83
CA ASP A 10 -0.02 6.28 -17.28
C ASP A 10 -1.16 5.45 -17.89
N GLU A 11 -0.93 4.90 -19.08
CA GLU A 11 -1.78 3.88 -19.73
C GLU A 11 -2.02 2.66 -18.81
N ASN A 12 -1.32 2.59 -17.67
CA ASN A 12 -1.39 1.52 -16.68
C ASN A 12 -2.45 1.72 -15.59
N ILE A 13 -3.12 2.89 -15.49
CA ILE A 13 -4.12 3.16 -14.43
C ILE A 13 -5.37 2.25 -14.56
N ASN A 14 -5.61 1.68 -15.74
CA ASN A 14 -6.76 0.82 -16.01
C ASN A 14 -6.43 -0.68 -16.04
N SER A 15 -5.24 -1.12 -15.61
CA SER A 15 -4.95 -2.56 -15.52
C SER A 15 -5.64 -3.14 -14.28
N HIS A 16 -6.85 -3.66 -14.48
CA HIS A 16 -7.53 -4.45 -13.47
C HIS A 16 -6.70 -5.72 -13.19
N ILE A 17 -6.08 -5.79 -12.02
CA ILE A 17 -5.26 -6.94 -11.62
C ILE A 17 -6.20 -8.02 -11.08
N GLU A 18 -6.51 -9.01 -11.91
CA GLU A 18 -7.24 -10.20 -11.47
C GLU A 18 -6.28 -11.22 -10.86
N PHE A 19 -6.41 -11.44 -9.55
CA PHE A 19 -5.68 -12.50 -8.87
C PHE A 19 -6.41 -13.84 -8.98
N PRO A 20 -5.69 -14.98 -9.10
CA PRO A 20 -6.29 -16.30 -8.90
C PRO A 20 -6.99 -16.38 -7.54
N ALA A 21 -8.08 -17.14 -7.45
CA ALA A 21 -8.90 -17.24 -6.23
C ALA A 21 -8.09 -17.64 -4.98
N GLU A 22 -7.07 -18.47 -5.16
CA GLU A 22 -6.15 -18.88 -4.07
C GLU A 22 -5.39 -17.68 -3.49
N VAL A 23 -4.93 -16.78 -4.35
CA VAL A 23 -4.18 -15.57 -3.96
C VAL A 23 -5.12 -14.56 -3.31
N GLN A 24 -6.29 -14.33 -3.89
CA GLN A 24 -7.30 -13.42 -3.33
C GLN A 24 -7.73 -13.87 -1.91
N ASN A 25 -8.03 -15.15 -1.73
CA ASN A 25 -8.38 -15.71 -0.42
C ASN A 25 -7.25 -15.59 0.60
N ALA A 26 -5.99 -15.77 0.17
CA ALA A 26 -4.84 -15.59 1.05
C ALA A 26 -4.65 -14.13 1.46
N ILE A 27 -4.87 -13.19 0.53
CA ILE A 27 -4.83 -11.75 0.82
C ILE A 27 -5.92 -11.40 1.84
N GLU A 28 -7.17 -11.82 1.64
CA GLU A 28 -8.29 -11.54 2.55
C GLU A 28 -8.09 -12.11 3.97
N GLN A 29 -7.42 -13.27 4.10
CA GLN A 29 -7.12 -13.85 5.41
C GLN A 29 -6.06 -13.06 6.18
N VAL A 30 -5.07 -12.48 5.48
CA VAL A 30 -3.95 -11.77 6.09
C VAL A 30 -4.25 -10.28 6.25
N LEU A 31 -5.03 -9.72 5.35
CA LEU A 31 -5.42 -8.31 5.27
C LEU A 31 -6.93 -8.22 5.03
N PRO A 32 -7.76 -8.47 6.07
CA PRO A 32 -9.19 -8.25 5.96
C PRO A 32 -9.46 -6.75 5.79
N SER A 33 -9.89 -6.34 4.59
CA SER A 33 -10.30 -4.97 4.32
C SER A 33 -11.81 -4.87 4.21
N THR A 34 -12.38 -3.83 4.79
CA THR A 34 -13.78 -3.44 4.60
C THR A 34 -13.93 -2.26 3.65
N ASP A 35 -12.83 -1.83 3.02
CA ASP A 35 -12.84 -0.73 2.07
C ASP A 35 -13.42 -1.21 0.74
N PRO A 36 -14.52 -0.61 0.24
CA PRO A 36 -15.06 -0.96 -1.07
C PRO A 36 -14.07 -0.77 -2.21
N LEU A 37 -13.04 0.07 -2.06
CA LEU A 37 -11.97 0.25 -3.06
C LEU A 37 -11.04 -0.97 -3.18
N ASP A 38 -10.97 -1.82 -2.15
CA ASP A 38 -10.07 -2.98 -2.11
C ASP A 38 -10.73 -4.26 -2.66
N HIS A 39 -12.02 -4.20 -2.99
CA HIS A 39 -12.76 -5.34 -3.50
C HIS A 39 -12.36 -5.65 -4.95
N PRO A 40 -12.14 -6.93 -5.32
CA PRO A 40 -11.82 -7.31 -6.69
C PRO A 40 -12.93 -6.93 -7.67
N ASP A 41 -14.19 -6.91 -7.24
CA ASP A 41 -15.33 -6.54 -8.09
C ASP A 41 -15.71 -5.05 -7.99
N PHE A 42 -14.74 -4.17 -7.71
CA PHE A 42 -15.01 -2.74 -7.51
C PHE A 42 -15.69 -2.10 -8.74
N ASN A 43 -16.86 -1.50 -8.52
CA ASN A 43 -17.58 -0.73 -9.52
C ASN A 43 -17.58 0.76 -9.15
N ALA A 44 -16.85 1.56 -9.94
CA ALA A 44 -16.75 3.01 -9.74
C ALA A 44 -18.10 3.72 -9.84
N VAL A 45 -19.01 3.26 -10.71
CA VAL A 45 -20.34 3.88 -10.89
C VAL A 45 -21.19 3.67 -9.64
N ASP A 46 -21.25 2.44 -9.14
CA ASP A 46 -22.01 2.12 -7.93
C ASP A 46 -21.43 2.83 -6.72
N TYR A 47 -20.10 2.92 -6.63
CA TYR A 47 -19.42 3.64 -5.57
C TYR A 47 -19.70 5.15 -5.60
N ILE A 48 -19.65 5.77 -6.79
CA ILE A 48 -20.03 7.18 -6.95
C ILE A 48 -21.49 7.39 -6.56
N ASN A 49 -22.40 6.50 -6.98
CA ASN A 49 -23.82 6.59 -6.62
C ASN A 49 -24.07 6.35 -5.12
N MET A 50 -23.22 5.56 -4.44
CA MET A 50 -23.26 5.42 -2.98
C MET A 50 -22.81 6.71 -2.28
N LEU A 51 -21.78 7.38 -2.79
CA LEU A 51 -21.30 8.66 -2.25
C LEU A 51 -22.26 9.81 -2.57
N PHE A 52 -22.88 9.77 -3.74
CA PHE A 52 -23.78 10.81 -4.25
C PHE A 52 -25.13 10.25 -4.73
N PRO A 53 -26.02 9.80 -3.82
CA PRO A 53 -27.27 9.13 -4.23
C PRO A 53 -28.29 10.05 -4.89
N THR A 54 -28.15 11.36 -4.70
CA THR A 54 -29.08 12.39 -5.19
C THR A 54 -28.33 13.61 -5.68
N GLU A 55 -28.94 14.42 -6.52
CA GLU A 55 -28.32 15.66 -7.02
C GLU A 55 -27.93 16.61 -5.86
N GLN A 56 -28.72 16.65 -4.78
CA GLN A 56 -28.44 17.49 -3.61
C GLN A 56 -27.12 17.09 -2.92
N SER A 57 -26.74 15.82 -2.96
CA SER A 57 -25.48 15.37 -2.34
C SER A 57 -24.23 15.95 -3.01
N LEU A 58 -24.34 16.43 -4.25
CA LEU A 58 -23.25 17.10 -4.98
C LEU A 58 -22.83 18.42 -4.33
N SER A 59 -23.67 19.01 -3.45
CA SER A 59 -23.27 20.19 -2.68
C SER A 59 -22.05 19.92 -1.79
N ASN A 60 -21.78 18.66 -1.45
CA ASN A 60 -20.70 18.25 -0.55
C ASN A 60 -19.50 17.65 -1.31
N ILE A 61 -19.43 17.86 -2.63
CA ILE A 61 -18.40 17.25 -3.48
C ILE A 61 -16.98 17.63 -3.07
N ASP A 62 -16.77 18.89 -2.66
CA ASP A 62 -15.47 19.38 -2.22
C ASP A 62 -15.01 18.68 -0.95
N ASP A 63 -15.92 18.43 0.00
CA ASP A 63 -15.62 17.71 1.24
C ASP A 63 -15.24 16.26 0.97
N VAL A 64 -16.00 15.57 0.10
CA VAL A 64 -15.72 14.18 -0.31
C VAL A 64 -14.36 14.10 -1.00
N THR A 65 -14.09 15.02 -1.93
CA THR A 65 -12.81 15.12 -2.65
C THR A 65 -11.66 15.41 -1.69
N GLY A 66 -11.87 16.29 -0.72
CA GLY A 66 -10.91 16.60 0.33
C GLY A 66 -10.56 15.36 1.16
N ARG A 67 -11.56 14.59 1.60
CA ARG A 67 -11.33 13.32 2.30
C ARG A 67 -10.56 12.32 1.45
N MET A 68 -10.89 12.21 0.16
CA MET A 68 -10.19 11.32 -0.76
C MET A 68 -8.71 11.71 -0.91
N LYS A 69 -8.41 13.00 -1.08
CA LYS A 69 -7.03 13.52 -1.14
C LYS A 69 -6.25 13.25 0.15
N MET A 70 -6.88 13.36 1.32
CA MET A 70 -6.23 13.01 2.59
C MET A 70 -5.93 11.52 2.66
N LYS A 71 -6.88 10.67 2.25
CA LYS A 71 -6.71 9.21 2.24
C LYS A 71 -5.55 8.78 1.33
N ILE A 72 -5.44 9.37 0.13
CA ILE A 72 -4.31 9.14 -0.78
C ILE A 72 -2.97 9.48 -0.10
N ARG A 73 -2.87 10.67 0.52
CA ARG A 73 -1.64 11.08 1.21
C ARG A 73 -1.27 10.15 2.36
N GLN A 74 -2.27 9.71 3.13
CA GLN A 74 -2.05 8.76 4.21
C GLN A 74 -1.52 7.42 3.67
N LEU A 75 -2.13 6.89 2.61
CA LEU A 75 -1.67 5.67 1.96
C LEU A 75 -0.23 5.82 1.42
N ASP A 76 0.10 6.95 0.80
CA ASP A 76 1.47 7.22 0.33
C ASP A 76 2.49 7.20 1.49
N ASP A 77 2.12 7.74 2.66
CA ASP A 77 2.95 7.75 3.85
C ASP A 77 3.09 6.33 4.45
N GLU A 78 2.02 5.54 4.45
CA GLU A 78 2.02 4.13 4.87
C GLU A 78 2.90 3.28 3.95
N ILE A 79 2.73 3.39 2.63
CA ILE A 79 3.58 2.75 1.62
C ILE A 79 5.04 3.11 1.85
N ARG A 80 5.34 4.41 2.01
CA ARG A 80 6.71 4.88 2.26
C ARG A 80 7.30 4.29 3.54
N THR A 81 6.48 4.17 4.58
CA THR A 81 6.88 3.57 5.85
C THR A 81 7.19 2.09 5.68
N VAL A 82 6.35 1.32 4.98
CA VAL A 82 6.56 -0.10 4.71
C VAL A 82 7.83 -0.32 3.87
N VAL A 83 8.02 0.45 2.79
CA VAL A 83 9.21 0.34 1.92
C VAL A 83 10.50 0.65 2.70
N ARG A 84 10.49 1.68 3.56
CA ARG A 84 11.64 1.99 4.43
C ARG A 84 11.86 0.94 5.50
N GLY A 85 10.79 0.42 6.11
CA GLY A 85 10.84 -0.65 7.08
C GLY A 85 11.48 -1.92 6.52
N GLN A 86 11.13 -2.32 5.29
CA GLN A 86 11.76 -3.45 4.62
C GLN A 86 13.27 -3.27 4.41
N THR A 87 13.71 -2.04 4.12
CA THR A 87 15.14 -1.73 3.94
C THR A 87 15.90 -1.77 5.28
N SER A 88 15.31 -1.25 6.36
CA SER A 88 15.94 -1.23 7.70
C SER A 88 16.03 -2.63 8.32
N VAL A 89 14.98 -3.44 8.21
CA VAL A 89 14.95 -4.81 8.76
C VAL A 89 16.02 -5.70 8.14
N GLY A 90 16.33 -5.51 6.85
CA GLY A 90 17.43 -6.23 6.19
C GLY A 90 18.81 -5.89 6.76
N GLN A 91 19.04 -4.63 7.15
CA GLN A 91 20.27 -4.19 7.78
C GLN A 91 20.39 -4.72 9.22
N ASP A 92 19.31 -4.59 10.01
CA ASP A 92 19.28 -5.02 11.42
C ASP A 92 19.43 -6.54 11.54
N GLY A 93 18.77 -7.31 10.66
CA GLY A 93 18.90 -8.76 10.61
C GLY A 93 20.32 -9.22 10.25
N ARG A 94 21.00 -8.50 9.36
CA ARG A 94 22.38 -8.80 8.97
C ARG A 94 23.36 -8.52 10.12
N GLN A 95 23.16 -7.41 10.83
CA GLN A 95 23.96 -7.09 12.02
C GLN A 95 23.75 -8.13 13.14
N ALA A 96 22.50 -8.51 13.43
CA ALA A 96 22.21 -9.53 14.43
C ALA A 96 22.85 -10.89 14.09
N LEU A 97 22.88 -11.27 12.80
CA LEU A 97 23.54 -12.49 12.34
C LEU A 97 25.08 -12.43 12.53
N GLU A 98 25.70 -11.29 12.24
CA GLU A 98 27.14 -11.09 12.47
C GLU A 98 27.51 -11.17 13.95
N GLU A 99 26.71 -10.54 14.82
CA GLU A 99 26.89 -10.60 16.27
C GLU A 99 26.75 -12.03 16.80
N ALA A 100 25.73 -12.77 16.36
CA ALA A 100 25.54 -14.18 16.72
C ALA A 100 26.73 -15.04 16.26
N GLN A 101 27.22 -14.84 15.02
CA GLN A 101 28.38 -15.57 14.50
C GLN A 101 29.64 -15.27 15.30
N LYS A 102 29.83 -14.01 15.72
CA LYS A 102 30.96 -13.59 16.56
C LYS A 102 30.87 -14.22 17.96
N ALA A 103 29.69 -14.24 18.57
CA ALA A 103 29.45 -14.87 19.86
C ALA A 103 29.74 -16.38 19.81
N ILE A 104 29.30 -17.07 18.75
CA ILE A 104 29.59 -18.50 18.53
C ILE A 104 31.10 -18.72 18.42
N LYS A 105 31.82 -17.93 17.62
CA LYS A 105 33.29 -18.03 17.49
C LYS A 105 34.00 -17.83 18.83
N GLN A 106 33.57 -16.86 19.63
CA GLN A 106 34.13 -16.61 20.96
C GLN A 106 33.86 -17.76 21.93
N LEU A 107 32.68 -18.38 21.86
CA LEU A 107 32.34 -19.56 22.67
C LEU A 107 33.26 -20.73 22.32
N PHE A 108 33.45 -21.03 21.02
CA PHE A 108 34.39 -22.06 20.56
C PHE A 108 35.83 -21.79 20.98
N ALA A 109 36.25 -20.52 21.06
CA ALA A 109 37.58 -20.15 21.53
C ALA A 109 37.78 -20.35 23.04
N ARG A 110 36.71 -20.30 23.84
CA ARG A 110 36.75 -20.47 25.31
C ARG A 110 36.57 -21.91 25.79
N ILE A 111 36.02 -22.80 24.95
CA ILE A 111 35.80 -24.21 25.29
C ILE A 111 37.04 -25.08 24.97
N LYS A 112 38.12 -24.46 24.46
CA LYS A 112 39.39 -25.13 24.18
C LYS A 112 40.33 -25.16 25.39
#